data_AF-A0AA47N173-F1
#
_entry.id   AF-A0AA47N173-F1
#
_cell.length_a   1.000
_cell.length_b   1.000
_cell.length_c   1.000
_cell.angle_alpha   90.00
_cell.angle_beta   90.00
_cell.angle_gamma   90.00
#
_symmetry.space_group_name_H-M   'P 1'
#
loop_
_entity.id
_entity.type
_entity.pdbx_description
1 polymer ?
#
loop_
_entity_poly.entity_id
_entity_poly.type
_entity_poly.pdbx_seq_one_letter_code
_entity_poly.pdbx_strand_id
1 'polypeptide(L)'
;MEANITGLFSLIKFYFDLGLRHWEITLWLFRRKAHSDLLDIAMFLQDQLDINVMLHGYKMMHLKCIQAGYVVTQETIRRLLKILDPHGVHLRHRNRLRRRMYQNPGPNFLWHVDSYDKLKPYGICINGAIDGFSRMVIWLHAYSTNSDPRIIAQHFIDEVSSRNGTAARIRSDLGTENCYIEQMQMFLRHNNLDNFSHRCYLYGSSNHNQRIEN
;
A
#
# COMPACT_ATOMS: atom_id res chain seq x y z
N MET A 1 -9.56 32.37 -4.71
CA MET A 1 -10.87 31.73 -5.01
C MET A 1 -11.47 31.26 -3.70
N GLU A 2 -12.00 32.19 -2.90
CA GLU A 2 -12.54 31.97 -1.54
C GLU A 2 -14.07 32.02 -1.55
N ALA A 3 -14.70 31.27 -2.46
CA ALA A 3 -16.15 31.19 -2.56
C ALA A 3 -16.56 29.71 -2.62
N ASN A 4 -16.89 29.11 -1.46
CA ASN A 4 -17.89 28.02 -1.29
C ASN A 4 -17.81 27.25 0.04
N ILE A 5 -16.94 27.61 0.97
CA ILE A 5 -16.81 26.84 2.23
C ILE A 5 -18.09 26.96 3.10
N THR A 6 -18.68 28.16 3.21
CA THR A 6 -19.93 28.41 3.96
C THR A 6 -21.17 27.75 3.34
N GLY A 7 -21.25 27.69 2.01
CA GLY A 7 -22.34 27.02 1.29
C GLY A 7 -22.30 25.50 1.43
N LEU A 8 -21.09 24.91 1.46
CA LEU A 8 -20.90 23.49 1.74
C LEU A 8 -21.33 23.15 3.17
N PHE A 9 -21.04 24.03 4.14
CA PHE A 9 -21.42 23.85 5.55
C PHE A 9 -22.94 23.90 5.77
N SER A 10 -23.67 24.81 5.10
CA SER A 10 -25.14 24.83 5.19
C SER A 10 -25.76 23.59 4.56
N LEU A 11 -25.19 23.09 3.46
CA LEU A 11 -25.65 21.87 2.81
C LEU A 11 -25.44 20.64 3.71
N ILE A 12 -24.25 20.48 4.31
CA ILE A 12 -23.94 19.33 5.18
C ILE A 12 -24.92 19.27 6.36
N LYS A 13 -25.20 20.41 6.99
CA LYS A 13 -26.14 20.51 8.12
C LYS A 13 -27.57 20.20 7.67
N PHE A 14 -28.02 20.75 6.55
CA PHE A 14 -29.35 20.52 5.98
C PHE A 14 -29.60 19.04 5.61
N TYR A 15 -28.63 18.39 4.95
CA TYR A 15 -28.75 16.97 4.58
C TYR A 15 -28.72 16.02 5.78
N PHE A 16 -28.08 16.41 6.89
CA PHE A 16 -28.08 15.64 8.13
C PHE A 16 -29.43 15.75 8.85
N ASP A 17 -29.99 16.96 8.96
CA ASP A 17 -31.29 17.21 9.60
C ASP A 17 -32.46 16.51 8.88
N LEU A 18 -32.43 16.45 7.54
CA LEU A 18 -33.42 15.70 6.75
C LEU A 18 -33.37 14.17 6.99
N GLY A 19 -32.21 13.63 7.35
CA GLY A 19 -32.01 12.20 7.62
C GLY A 19 -32.24 11.77 9.07
N LEU A 20 -32.43 12.72 9.99
CA LEU A 20 -32.60 12.47 11.43
C LEU A 20 -34.05 12.16 11.84
N ARG A 21 -35.05 12.46 10.99
CA ARG A 21 -36.47 12.23 11.30
C ARG A 21 -36.91 10.75 11.35
N HIS A 22 -36.02 9.81 11.11
CA HIS A 22 -36.33 8.37 11.13
C HIS A 22 -35.74 7.61 12.34
N TRP A 23 -34.97 8.28 13.22
CA TRP A 23 -34.14 7.59 14.23
C TRP A 23 -34.55 7.78 15.69
N GLU A 24 -35.66 8.46 15.99
CA GLU A 24 -36.03 8.74 17.38
C GLU A 24 -36.62 7.55 18.17
N ILE A 25 -36.72 6.34 17.60
CA ILE A 25 -37.46 5.22 18.24
C ILE A 25 -36.57 4.07 18.77
N THR A 26 -35.24 4.16 18.79
CA THR A 26 -34.43 3.00 19.26
C THR A 26 -33.15 3.36 20.01
N LEU A 27 -33.25 4.17 21.07
CA LEU A 27 -32.06 4.60 21.85
C LEU A 27 -32.24 4.49 23.37
N TRP A 28 -32.45 3.28 23.89
CA TRP A 28 -32.40 3.05 25.34
C TRP A 28 -31.42 1.97 25.82
N LEU A 29 -30.53 1.44 24.97
CA LEU A 29 -29.55 0.41 25.38
C LEU A 29 -28.14 0.54 24.77
N PHE A 30 -27.62 1.75 24.54
CA PHE A 30 -26.19 1.92 24.22
C PHE A 30 -25.48 2.88 25.17
N ARG A 31 -24.33 2.43 25.69
CA ARG A 31 -23.34 3.22 26.41
C ARG A 31 -23.02 4.46 25.56
N ARG A 32 -23.34 5.66 26.06
CA ARG A 32 -23.08 6.94 25.37
C ARG A 32 -21.58 7.05 25.06
N LYS A 33 -21.19 6.77 23.82
CA LYS A 33 -19.88 7.18 23.31
C LYS A 33 -20.00 8.65 22.94
N ALA A 34 -19.27 9.52 23.64
CA ALA A 34 -19.15 10.91 23.23
C ALA A 34 -18.49 10.91 21.84
N HIS A 35 -19.26 11.23 20.81
CA HIS A 35 -18.76 11.34 19.45
C HIS A 35 -17.96 12.63 19.30
N SER A 36 -16.83 12.56 18.60
CA SER A 36 -16.05 13.75 18.26
C SER A 36 -16.86 14.66 17.33
N ASP A 37 -16.56 15.96 17.35
CA ASP A 37 -17.31 16.92 16.55
C ASP A 37 -17.15 16.63 15.05
N LEU A 38 -18.25 16.80 14.32
CA LEU A 38 -18.32 16.49 12.90
C LEU A 38 -17.43 17.42 12.07
N LEU A 39 -17.22 18.66 12.53
CA LEU A 39 -16.37 19.62 11.84
C LEU A 39 -14.90 19.19 11.92
N ASP A 40 -14.44 18.82 13.12
CA ASP A 40 -13.08 18.33 13.33
C ASP A 40 -12.79 17.09 12.47
N ILE A 41 -13.75 16.16 12.40
CA ILE A 41 -13.63 14.97 11.56
C ILE A 41 -13.60 15.36 10.07
N ALA A 42 -14.46 16.28 9.63
CA ALA A 42 -14.49 16.71 8.23
C ALA A 42 -13.19 17.41 7.80
N MET A 43 -12.64 18.27 8.66
CA MET A 43 -11.35 18.93 8.44
C MET A 43 -10.21 17.92 8.36
N PHE A 44 -10.16 16.96 9.29
CA PHE A 44 -9.18 15.88 9.24
C PHE A 44 -9.30 15.06 7.94
N LEU A 45 -10.53 14.71 7.53
CA LEU A 45 -10.73 13.97 6.29
C LEU A 45 -10.29 14.76 5.06
N GLN A 46 -10.53 16.07 5.02
CA GLN A 46 -10.10 16.94 3.93
C GLN A 46 -8.57 16.96 3.82
N ASP A 47 -7.87 17.20 4.92
CA ASP A 47 -6.40 17.15 4.97
C ASP A 47 -5.85 15.79 4.50
N GLN A 48 -6.48 14.69 4.94
CA GLN A 48 -6.08 13.35 4.52
C GLN A 48 -6.31 13.09 3.03
N LEU A 49 -7.31 13.70 2.41
CA LEU A 49 -7.57 13.61 0.97
C LEU A 49 -6.56 14.41 0.15
N ASP A 50 -6.15 15.57 0.64
CA ASP A 50 -5.16 16.43 -0.01
C ASP A 50 -3.76 15.79 0.02
N ILE A 51 -3.39 15.17 1.14
CA ILE A 51 -2.10 14.46 1.30
C ILE A 51 -2.09 13.13 0.54
N ASN A 52 -3.16 12.35 0.64
CA ASN A 52 -3.19 11.00 0.11
C ASN A 52 -4.08 10.94 -1.12
N VAL A 53 -3.45 10.89 -2.30
CA VAL A 53 -4.10 10.70 -3.59
C VAL A 53 -5.12 9.55 -3.55
N MET A 54 -6.40 9.91 -3.33
CA MET A 54 -7.67 9.26 -3.71
C MET A 54 -7.87 7.75 -3.41
N LEU A 55 -6.95 7.05 -2.75
CA LEU A 55 -6.96 5.58 -2.64
C LEU A 55 -7.61 5.05 -1.35
N HIS A 56 -7.92 5.90 -0.37
CA HIS A 56 -8.39 5.46 0.94
C HIS A 56 -9.92 5.40 1.05
N GLY A 57 -10.45 4.17 1.08
CA GLY A 57 -11.86 3.84 1.38
C GLY A 57 -12.37 4.43 2.69
N TYR A 58 -13.70 4.52 2.87
CA TYR A 58 -14.31 4.98 4.13
C TYR A 58 -13.87 4.13 5.34
N LYS A 59 -13.62 2.82 5.16
CA LYS A 59 -13.07 1.95 6.21
C LYS A 59 -11.65 2.34 6.61
N MET A 60 -10.81 2.70 5.65
CA MET A 60 -9.44 3.13 5.94
C MET A 60 -9.43 4.51 6.58
N MET A 61 -10.25 5.44 6.07
CA MET A 61 -10.42 6.75 6.69
C MET A 61 -10.97 6.62 8.12
N HIS A 62 -11.85 5.65 8.38
CA HIS A 62 -12.28 5.31 9.73
C HIS A 62 -11.13 4.86 10.62
N LEU A 63 -10.30 3.93 10.14
CA LEU A 63 -9.11 3.52 10.89
C LEU A 63 -8.19 4.71 11.21
N LYS A 64 -7.94 5.59 10.24
CA LYS A 64 -7.13 6.80 10.44
C LYS A 64 -7.74 7.73 11.49
N CYS A 65 -9.05 7.94 11.47
CA CYS A 65 -9.73 8.71 12.50
C CYS A 65 -9.56 8.09 13.88
N ILE A 66 -9.71 6.76 14.01
CA ILE A 66 -9.48 6.06 15.29
C ILE A 66 -8.02 6.21 15.76
N GLN A 67 -7.06 6.08 14.86
CA GLN A 67 -5.63 6.24 15.16
C GLN A 67 -5.27 7.67 15.57
N ALA A 68 -5.97 8.67 15.03
CA ALA A 68 -5.87 10.06 15.43
C ALA A 68 -6.64 10.39 16.73
N GLY A 69 -7.32 9.42 17.34
CA GLY A 69 -8.05 9.59 18.61
C GLY A 69 -9.51 10.02 18.47
N TYR A 70 -10.06 10.08 17.27
CA TYR A 70 -11.46 10.45 17.07
C TYR A 70 -12.42 9.29 17.37
N VAL A 71 -13.58 9.62 17.94
CA VAL A 71 -14.67 8.67 18.21
C VAL A 71 -15.79 8.88 17.19
N VAL A 72 -15.74 8.13 16.09
CA VAL A 72 -16.66 8.29 14.96
C VAL A 72 -17.13 6.94 14.41
N THR A 73 -18.32 6.90 13.82
CA THR A 73 -18.85 5.71 13.15
C THR A 73 -18.39 5.62 11.70
N GLN A 74 -18.31 4.39 11.15
CA GLN A 74 -18.01 4.20 9.73
C GLN A 74 -19.06 4.85 8.82
N GLU A 75 -20.32 4.87 9.25
CA GLU A 75 -21.44 5.45 8.50
C GLU A 75 -21.30 6.97 8.40
N THR A 76 -20.90 7.64 9.48
CA THR A 76 -20.60 9.08 9.48
C THR A 76 -19.52 9.42 8.47
N ILE A 77 -18.40 8.68 8.48
CA ILE A 77 -17.30 8.90 7.51
C ILE A 77 -17.75 8.60 6.09
N ARG A 78 -18.55 7.55 5.87
CA ARG A 78 -19.09 7.22 4.54
C ARG A 78 -19.96 8.36 4.00
N ARG A 79 -20.74 9.03 4.85
CA ARG A 79 -21.54 10.20 4.47
C ARG A 79 -20.66 11.42 4.21
N LEU A 80 -19.70 11.71 5.09
CA LEU A 80 -18.77 12.83 4.90
C LEU A 80 -17.96 12.69 3.61
N LEU A 81 -17.42 11.50 3.30
CA LEU A 81 -16.68 11.27 2.06
C LEU A 81 -17.55 11.39 0.80
N LYS A 82 -18.86 11.10 0.87
CA LYS A 82 -19.76 11.36 -0.27
C LYS A 82 -19.89 12.85 -0.56
N ILE A 83 -19.70 13.71 0.44
CA ILE A 83 -19.80 15.17 0.31
C ILE A 83 -18.43 15.76 -0.06
N LEU A 84 -17.36 15.33 0.60
CA LEU A 84 -15.99 15.84 0.41
C LEU A 84 -15.34 15.32 -0.88
N ASP A 85 -15.59 14.06 -1.27
CA ASP A 85 -14.99 13.41 -2.45
C ASP A 85 -16.04 12.61 -3.25
N PRO A 86 -17.08 13.26 -3.80
CA PRO A 86 -18.12 12.58 -4.58
C PRO A 86 -17.54 11.87 -5.81
N HIS A 87 -16.52 12.48 -6.45
CA HIS A 87 -15.87 11.91 -7.62
C HIS A 87 -15.06 10.65 -7.28
N GLY A 88 -14.24 10.66 -6.23
CA GLY A 88 -13.48 9.49 -5.82
C GLY A 88 -14.38 8.38 -5.23
N VAL A 89 -15.52 8.72 -4.61
CA VAL A 89 -16.55 7.72 -4.27
C VAL A 89 -17.14 7.08 -5.52
N HIS A 90 -17.49 7.86 -6.55
CA HIS A 90 -18.01 7.33 -7.82
C HIS A 90 -16.98 6.44 -8.54
N LEU A 91 -15.72 6.89 -8.61
CA LEU A 91 -14.63 6.11 -9.20
C LEU A 91 -14.45 4.76 -8.50
N ARG A 92 -14.58 4.71 -7.16
CA ARG A 92 -14.50 3.47 -6.39
C ARG A 92 -15.72 2.58 -6.59
N HIS A 93 -16.91 3.16 -6.71
CA HIS A 93 -18.14 2.41 -6.97
C HIS A 93 -18.10 1.64 -8.30
N ARG A 94 -17.31 2.11 -9.28
CA ARG A 94 -17.09 1.38 -10.54
C ARG A 94 -16.34 0.05 -10.37
N ASN A 95 -15.84 -0.28 -9.17
CA ASN A 95 -15.09 -1.50 -8.85
C ASN A 95 -13.92 -1.79 -9.81
N ARG A 96 -13.36 -0.75 -10.43
CA ARG A 96 -12.22 -0.87 -11.34
C ARG A 96 -10.93 -0.65 -10.57
N LEU A 97 -10.10 -1.69 -10.48
CA LEU A 97 -8.77 -1.61 -9.88
C LEU A 97 -7.90 -0.62 -10.69
N ARG A 98 -7.66 0.58 -10.17
CA ARG A 98 -6.66 1.50 -10.73
C ARG A 98 -5.29 1.08 -10.19
N ARG A 99 -4.51 0.38 -11.02
CA ARG A 99 -3.10 0.07 -10.72
C ARG A 99 -2.33 1.39 -10.61
N ARG A 100 -1.46 1.51 -9.61
CA ARG A 100 -0.55 2.67 -9.47
C ARG A 100 0.33 2.73 -10.71
N MET A 101 0.58 3.93 -11.25
CA MET A 101 1.64 4.08 -12.26
C MET A 101 2.98 3.89 -11.55
N TYR A 102 3.54 2.70 -11.69
CA TYR A 102 4.84 2.36 -11.15
C TYR A 102 5.91 2.82 -12.14
N GLN A 103 6.62 3.89 -11.82
CA GLN A 103 7.71 4.40 -12.62
C GLN A 103 9.03 4.10 -11.91
N ASN A 104 9.94 3.46 -12.63
CA ASN A 104 11.30 3.18 -12.20
C ASN A 104 12.25 4.04 -13.05
N PRO A 105 13.31 4.66 -12.50
CA PRO A 105 14.19 5.55 -13.27
C PRO A 105 14.91 4.93 -14.47
N GLY A 106 15.10 3.60 -14.48
CA GLY A 106 15.72 2.89 -15.58
C GLY A 106 15.98 1.41 -15.29
N PRO A 107 16.53 0.65 -16.26
CA PRO A 107 16.91 -0.74 -16.06
C PRO A 107 17.90 -0.90 -14.90
N ASN A 108 17.81 -1.99 -14.15
CA ASN A 108 18.64 -2.28 -12.98
C ASN A 108 18.55 -1.20 -11.88
N PHE A 109 17.57 -0.30 -11.90
CA PHE A 109 17.36 0.59 -10.75
C PHE A 109 16.74 -0.16 -9.56
N LEU A 110 15.81 -1.06 -9.83
CA LEU A 110 15.16 -1.86 -8.79
C LEU A 110 14.84 -3.25 -9.29
N TRP A 111 15.33 -4.26 -8.58
CA TRP A 111 14.85 -5.63 -8.77
C TRP A 111 13.81 -5.97 -7.70
N HIS A 112 12.71 -6.59 -8.14
CA HIS A 112 11.70 -7.16 -7.26
C HIS A 112 11.95 -8.65 -7.13
N VAL A 113 12.17 -9.12 -5.91
CA VAL A 113 12.33 -10.54 -5.58
C VAL A 113 11.04 -11.02 -4.93
N ASP A 114 10.51 -12.14 -5.40
CA ASP A 114 9.28 -12.73 -4.89
C ASP A 114 9.36 -14.27 -4.90
N SER A 115 8.70 -14.89 -3.93
CA SER A 115 8.61 -16.34 -3.77
C SER A 115 7.15 -16.79 -3.88
N TYR A 116 6.90 -17.68 -4.82
CA TYR A 116 5.59 -18.27 -5.07
C TYR A 116 5.46 -19.63 -4.38
N ASP A 117 4.82 -19.60 -3.21
CA ASP A 117 4.67 -20.76 -2.33
C ASP A 117 3.36 -21.54 -2.53
N LYS A 118 2.50 -21.17 -3.50
CA LYS A 118 1.21 -21.87 -3.67
C LYS A 118 1.35 -23.34 -4.11
N LEU A 119 2.48 -23.70 -4.73
CA LEU A 119 2.78 -25.06 -5.14
C LEU A 119 3.60 -25.85 -4.11
N LYS A 120 3.90 -25.24 -2.96
CA LYS A 120 4.62 -25.88 -1.86
C LYS A 120 3.97 -27.19 -1.36
N PRO A 121 2.62 -27.34 -1.34
CA PRO A 121 1.99 -28.63 -1.03
C PRO A 121 2.36 -29.77 -2.00
N TYR A 122 2.80 -29.45 -3.21
CA TYR A 122 3.27 -30.40 -4.22
C TYR A 122 4.81 -30.53 -4.22
N GLY A 123 5.50 -29.95 -3.23
CA GLY A 123 6.96 -29.95 -3.17
C GLY A 123 7.62 -29.06 -4.21
N ILE A 124 6.92 -28.03 -4.71
CA ILE A 124 7.45 -27.08 -5.69
C ILE A 124 7.35 -25.67 -5.11
N CYS A 125 8.49 -25.07 -4.84
CA CYS A 125 8.62 -23.66 -4.49
C CYS A 125 9.23 -22.95 -5.70
N ILE A 126 8.69 -21.79 -6.08
CA ILE A 126 9.26 -21.00 -7.19
C ILE A 126 9.75 -19.68 -6.62
N ASN A 127 10.99 -19.31 -6.91
CA ASN A 127 11.52 -17.99 -6.58
C ASN A 127 11.94 -17.30 -7.88
N GLY A 128 11.63 -16.02 -7.98
CA GLY A 128 11.97 -15.23 -9.15
C GLY A 128 12.26 -13.79 -8.81
N ALA A 129 12.96 -13.14 -9.73
CA ALA A 129 13.12 -11.70 -9.68
C ALA A 129 12.88 -11.05 -11.05
N ILE A 130 12.37 -9.83 -11.02
CA ILE A 130 12.12 -9.02 -12.21
C ILE A 130 12.73 -7.63 -12.08
N ASP A 131 13.13 -7.05 -13.20
CA ASP A 131 13.51 -5.65 -13.29
C ASP A 131 12.27 -4.74 -13.24
N GLY A 132 12.24 -3.79 -12.31
CA GLY A 132 11.09 -2.91 -12.10
C GLY A 132 10.82 -1.93 -13.25
N PHE A 133 11.80 -1.68 -14.12
CA PHE A 133 11.67 -0.80 -15.29
C PHE A 133 11.19 -1.58 -16.52
N SER A 134 12.01 -2.51 -16.99
CA SER A 134 11.81 -3.27 -18.23
C SER A 134 10.84 -4.44 -18.09
N ARG A 135 10.59 -4.91 -16.86
CA ARG A 135 9.86 -6.15 -16.54
C ARG A 135 10.54 -7.42 -17.06
N MET A 136 11.81 -7.32 -17.43
CA MET A 136 12.63 -8.47 -17.77
C MET A 136 12.80 -9.37 -16.54
N VAL A 137 12.65 -10.67 -16.74
CA VAL A 137 12.96 -11.68 -15.72
C VAL A 137 14.47 -11.69 -15.50
N ILE A 138 14.89 -11.46 -14.26
CA ILE A 138 16.29 -11.61 -13.85
C ILE A 138 16.59 -13.08 -13.66
N TRP A 139 15.81 -13.76 -12.81
CA TRP A 139 15.82 -15.21 -12.67
C TRP A 139 14.42 -15.77 -12.38
N LEU A 140 14.27 -17.07 -12.61
CA LEU A 140 13.09 -17.84 -12.21
C LEU A 140 13.50 -19.29 -11.98
N HIS A 141 13.51 -19.73 -10.73
CA HIS A 141 13.94 -21.07 -10.34
C HIS A 141 12.87 -21.79 -9.53
N ALA A 142 12.71 -23.09 -9.83
CA ALA A 142 11.90 -24.00 -9.04
C ALA A 142 12.81 -24.87 -8.17
N TYR A 143 12.45 -25.05 -6.91
CA TYR A 143 13.18 -25.88 -5.94
C TYR A 143 12.20 -26.67 -5.07
N SER A 144 12.68 -27.79 -4.53
CA SER A 144 11.86 -28.72 -3.73
C SER A 144 11.98 -28.52 -2.22
N THR A 145 12.92 -27.69 -1.78
CA THR A 145 13.38 -27.63 -0.40
C THR A 145 12.60 -26.66 0.49
N ASN A 146 12.61 -26.98 1.78
CA ASN A 146 12.12 -26.17 2.89
C ASN A 146 12.94 -24.87 3.04
N SER A 147 12.52 -23.80 2.36
CA SER A 147 12.83 -22.40 2.68
C SER A 147 14.29 -22.06 3.08
N ASP A 148 15.31 -22.67 2.43
CA ASP A 148 16.72 -22.38 2.74
C ASP A 148 17.16 -21.06 2.07
N PRO A 149 17.53 -20.02 2.83
CA PRO A 149 17.96 -18.74 2.28
C PRO A 149 19.22 -18.86 1.40
N ARG A 150 20.03 -19.92 1.54
CA ARG A 150 21.23 -20.15 0.72
C ARG A 150 20.90 -20.37 -0.74
N ILE A 151 19.76 -21.00 -1.05
CA ILE A 151 19.37 -21.30 -2.43
C ILE A 151 19.01 -20.01 -3.16
N ILE A 152 18.23 -19.15 -2.51
CA ILE A 152 17.85 -17.84 -3.06
C ILE A 152 19.09 -16.95 -3.21
N ALA A 153 19.99 -16.98 -2.22
CA ALA A 153 21.27 -16.27 -2.29
C ALA A 153 22.15 -16.76 -3.45
N GLN A 154 22.15 -18.07 -3.75
CA GLN A 154 22.88 -18.64 -4.88
C GLN A 154 22.33 -18.10 -6.20
N HIS A 155 21.01 -18.11 -6.40
CA HIS A 155 20.39 -17.54 -7.59
C HIS A 155 20.76 -16.06 -7.78
N PHE A 156 20.76 -15.30 -6.68
CA PHE A 156 21.16 -13.90 -6.72
C PHE A 156 22.62 -13.72 -7.15
N ILE A 157 23.57 -14.45 -6.55
CA ILE A 157 25.00 -14.26 -6.88
C ILE A 157 25.36 -14.77 -8.27
N ASP A 158 24.70 -15.84 -8.74
CA ASP A 158 24.88 -16.36 -10.09
C ASP A 158 24.45 -15.31 -11.14
N GLU A 159 23.31 -14.65 -10.90
CA GLU A 159 22.82 -13.58 -11.78
C GLU A 159 23.66 -12.31 -11.72
N VAL A 160 24.12 -11.92 -10.53
CA VAL A 160 25.05 -10.78 -10.41
C VAL A 160 26.34 -11.05 -11.18
N SER A 161 26.84 -12.29 -11.13
CA SER A 161 28.04 -12.71 -11.83
C SER A 161 27.83 -12.74 -13.35
N SER A 162 26.71 -13.31 -13.82
CA SER A 162 26.39 -13.41 -15.25
C SER A 162 26.16 -12.03 -15.90
N ARG A 163 25.60 -11.08 -15.14
CA ARG A 163 25.30 -9.71 -15.58
C ARG A 163 26.42 -8.73 -15.32
N ASN A 164 27.51 -9.16 -14.67
CA ASN A 164 28.63 -8.32 -14.24
C ASN A 164 28.17 -7.10 -13.41
N GLY A 165 27.16 -7.29 -12.54
CA GLY A 165 26.60 -6.22 -11.73
C GLY A 165 25.24 -6.53 -11.10
N THR A 166 24.87 -5.74 -10.10
CA THR A 166 23.59 -5.81 -9.38
C THR A 166 22.76 -4.54 -9.58
N ALA A 167 21.48 -4.57 -9.21
CA ALA A 167 20.62 -3.40 -9.23
C ALA A 167 21.03 -2.31 -8.23
N ALA A 168 20.58 -1.08 -8.48
CA ALA A 168 20.69 0.03 -7.53
C ALA A 168 20.01 -0.30 -6.20
N ARG A 169 18.86 -0.97 -6.29
CA ARG A 169 18.06 -1.38 -5.14
C ARG A 169 17.46 -2.76 -5.38
N ILE A 170 17.19 -3.48 -4.31
CA ILE A 170 16.42 -4.72 -4.30
C ILE A 170 15.23 -4.54 -3.37
N ARG A 171 14.08 -5.05 -3.78
CA ARG A 171 12.87 -5.09 -2.95
C ARG A 171 12.39 -6.51 -2.79
N SER A 172 12.15 -6.92 -1.55
CA SER A 172 11.51 -8.19 -1.22
C SER A 172 10.48 -8.03 -0.12
N ASP A 173 9.73 -9.09 0.07
CA ASP A 173 8.92 -9.40 1.23
C ASP A 173 9.77 -9.43 2.50
N LEU A 174 9.15 -9.15 3.65
CA LEU A 174 9.76 -9.37 4.96
C LEU A 174 9.72 -10.87 5.29
N GLY A 175 10.59 -11.62 4.63
CA GLY A 175 10.74 -13.06 4.78
C GLY A 175 12.15 -13.43 5.21
N THR A 176 12.29 -14.47 6.01
CA THR A 176 13.60 -14.96 6.47
C THR A 176 14.43 -15.56 5.34
N GLU A 177 13.78 -15.97 4.27
CA GLU A 177 14.40 -16.56 3.09
C GLU A 177 15.24 -15.55 2.28
N ASN A 178 14.97 -14.24 2.41
CA ASN A 178 15.66 -13.20 1.64
C ASN A 178 16.79 -12.51 2.42
N CYS A 179 17.04 -12.90 3.68
CA CYS A 179 18.01 -12.22 4.55
C CYS A 179 19.44 -12.24 3.99
N TYR A 180 19.83 -13.28 3.26
CA TYR A 180 21.15 -13.35 2.64
C TYR A 180 21.28 -12.46 1.41
N ILE A 181 20.21 -12.29 0.62
CA ILE A 181 20.23 -11.31 -0.49
C ILE A 181 20.45 -9.90 0.07
N GLU A 182 19.78 -9.55 1.17
CA GLU A 182 19.97 -8.25 1.82
C GLU A 182 21.45 -8.01 2.16
N GLN A 183 22.07 -8.95 2.87
CA GLN A 183 23.47 -8.82 3.28
C GLN A 183 24.42 -8.76 2.08
N MET A 184 24.21 -9.61 1.07
CA MET A 184 25.01 -9.62 -0.16
C MET A 184 24.86 -8.30 -0.93
N GLN A 185 23.64 -7.79 -1.06
CA GLN A 185 23.38 -6.53 -1.75
C GLN A 185 24.03 -5.34 -1.05
N MET A 186 23.96 -5.29 0.28
CA MET A 186 24.64 -4.27 1.08
C MET A 186 26.16 -4.34 0.91
N PHE A 187 26.72 -5.55 0.88
CA PHE A 187 28.14 -5.77 0.66
C PHE A 187 28.58 -5.33 -0.73
N LEU A 188 27.90 -5.79 -1.78
CA LEU A 188 28.20 -5.47 -3.19
C LEU A 188 28.13 -3.97 -3.48
N ARG A 189 27.31 -3.23 -2.72
CA ARG A 189 27.10 -1.79 -2.90
C ARG A 189 27.80 -0.92 -1.87
N HIS A 190 28.59 -1.52 -0.98
CA HIS A 190 29.20 -0.81 0.16
C HIS A 190 30.05 0.39 -0.30
N ASN A 191 30.79 0.23 -1.39
CA ASN A 191 31.69 1.26 -1.92
C ASN A 191 31.02 2.19 -2.95
N ASN A 192 29.71 2.05 -3.20
CA ASN A 192 29.01 2.89 -4.17
C ASN A 192 28.76 4.28 -3.59
N LEU A 193 29.00 5.31 -4.41
CA LEU A 193 28.86 6.72 -4.03
C LEU A 193 27.44 7.28 -4.22
N ASP A 194 26.47 6.45 -4.59
CA ASP A 194 25.09 6.91 -4.78
C ASP A 194 24.29 6.97 -3.48
N ASN A 195 23.21 7.76 -3.50
CA ASN A 195 22.33 7.97 -2.35
C ASN A 195 21.62 6.68 -1.85
N PHE A 196 21.81 5.56 -2.55
CA PHE A 196 21.13 4.30 -2.28
C PHE A 196 22.07 3.24 -1.70
N SER A 197 23.39 3.44 -1.64
CA SER A 197 24.35 2.46 -1.13
C SER A 197 23.97 1.93 0.27
N HIS A 198 23.59 2.84 1.18
CA HIS A 198 23.14 2.51 2.55
C HIS A 198 21.66 2.16 2.67
N ARG A 199 20.87 2.26 1.58
CA ARG A 199 19.43 1.96 1.54
C ARG A 199 19.07 1.17 0.28
N CYS A 200 19.96 0.23 -0.06
CA CYS A 200 19.88 -0.56 -1.28
C CYS A 200 18.92 -1.73 -1.15
N TYR A 201 18.45 -2.06 0.05
CA TYR A 201 17.45 -3.09 0.29
C TYR A 201 16.16 -2.49 0.83
N LEU A 202 15.01 -2.93 0.29
CA LEU A 202 13.69 -2.42 0.65
C LEU A 202 12.77 -3.56 1.02
N TYR A 203 12.22 -3.46 2.23
CA TYR A 203 11.09 -4.29 2.61
C TYR A 203 9.79 -3.72 2.08
N GLY A 204 8.98 -4.59 1.48
CA GLY A 204 7.66 -4.28 0.96
C GLY A 204 6.66 -5.34 1.37
N SER A 205 5.43 -4.95 1.73
CA SER A 205 4.38 -5.96 1.81
C SER A 205 4.06 -6.47 0.40
N SER A 206 3.71 -7.75 0.28
CA SER A 206 3.38 -8.41 -1.01
C SER A 206 2.32 -7.65 -1.82
N ASN A 207 1.40 -6.95 -1.15
CA ASN A 207 0.39 -6.09 -1.77
C ASN A 207 0.97 -4.88 -2.54
N HIS A 208 2.21 -4.50 -2.22
CA HIS A 208 2.96 -3.41 -2.84
C HIS A 208 4.11 -3.91 -3.71
N ASN A 209 4.33 -5.23 -3.81
CA ASN A 209 5.27 -5.80 -4.75
C ASN A 209 4.66 -5.84 -6.14
N GLN A 210 5.52 -5.61 -7.12
CA GLN A 210 5.12 -5.77 -8.50
C GLN A 210 5.00 -7.26 -8.77
N ARG A 211 3.76 -7.74 -8.97
CA ARG A 211 3.54 -9.14 -9.32
C ARG A 211 4.23 -9.44 -10.65
N ILE A 212 4.87 -10.61 -10.68
CA ILE A 212 5.46 -11.23 -11.87
C ILE A 212 4.34 -11.73 -12.80
N GLU A 213 3.14 -11.96 -12.25
CA GLU A 213 1.93 -12.37 -12.97
C GLU A 213 1.19 -11.15 -13.58
N ASN A 214 0.76 -11.24 -14.84
CA ASN A 214 0.07 -10.21 -15.64
C ASN A 214 -1.25 -9.67 -15.02
#